data_AF-A0A1X2H0I9-F1
#
_entry.id   AF-A0A1X2H0I9-F1
#
_cell.length_a   1.000
_cell.length_b   1.000
_cell.length_c   1.000
_cell.angle_alpha   90.00
_cell.angle_beta   90.00
_cell.angle_gamma   90.00
#
_symmetry.space_group_name_H-M   'P 1'
#
loop_
_entity.id
_entity.type
_entity.pdbx_description
1 polymer ?
#
loop_
_entity_poly.entity_id
_entity_poly.type
_entity_poly.pdbx_seq_one_letter_code
_entity_poly.pdbx_strand_id
1 'polypeptide(L)'
;MRDEKLNRPVTPKRSATRAAMHARRLCDSCEANQQLIYQIMSDYIRDEKDPEYQHSIETADAYKAKLHEKHPLCDACQAKIDALVAEQKAVLQQRQRDATMSSAEQIPRLPSLPVCLCRTTLWSLCHLGTFLLCLYVHYYPPQYRESDATNPVWSNFLSEVVIWYQAQPGLLPALDALVRRRLL
;
A
#
# COMPACT_ATOMS: atom_id res chain seq x y z
N MET A 1 0.23 -0.32 5.33
CA MET A 1 1.22 -1.33 4.90
C MET A 1 2.26 -0.59 4.07
N ARG A 2 3.54 -0.58 4.46
CA ARG A 2 4.62 -0.10 3.58
C ARG A 2 5.00 -1.27 2.69
N ASP A 3 4.86 -1.13 1.38
CA ASP A 3 5.24 -2.17 0.44
C ASP A 3 6.77 -2.28 0.38
N GLU A 4 7.31 -3.27 1.10
CA GLU A 4 8.73 -3.67 1.11
C GLU A 4 9.32 -3.77 -0.32
N LYS A 5 8.48 -4.03 -1.32
CA LYS A 5 8.85 -4.15 -2.73
C LYS A 5 9.36 -2.84 -3.36
N LEU A 6 8.99 -1.67 -2.82
CA LEU A 6 9.45 -0.36 -3.31
C LEU A 6 10.91 -0.07 -2.93
N ASN A 7 11.43 -0.73 -1.90
CA ASN A 7 12.79 -0.53 -1.40
C ASN A 7 13.80 -1.53 -1.97
N ARG A 8 13.41 -2.38 -2.92
CA ARG A 8 14.34 -3.35 -3.51
C ARG A 8 15.40 -2.56 -4.29
N PRO A 9 16.68 -2.62 -3.91
CA PRO A 9 17.73 -1.96 -4.67
C PRO A 9 17.66 -2.46 -6.10
N VAL A 10 17.80 -1.51 -7.04
CA VAL A 10 17.93 -1.80 -8.46
C VAL A 10 19.26 -2.53 -8.62
N THR A 11 19.26 -3.83 -8.34
CA THR A 11 20.39 -4.67 -8.69
C THR A 11 20.35 -4.74 -10.21
N PRO A 12 21.29 -4.10 -10.93
CA PRO A 12 21.34 -4.25 -12.37
C PRO A 12 21.43 -5.76 -12.64
N LYS A 13 20.60 -6.24 -13.56
CA LYS A 13 20.62 -7.63 -14.02
C LYS A 13 22.09 -7.96 -14.31
N ARG A 14 22.64 -8.92 -13.57
CA ARG A 14 24.07 -9.15 -13.28
C ARG A 14 24.89 -9.61 -14.50
N SER A 15 24.44 -9.29 -15.69
CA SER A 15 25.06 -9.56 -16.99
C SER A 15 25.54 -8.28 -17.68
N ALA A 16 25.80 -7.21 -16.92
CA ALA A 16 26.64 -6.11 -17.40
C ALA A 16 28.05 -6.66 -17.66
N THR A 17 28.33 -7.00 -18.91
CA THR A 17 29.64 -7.42 -19.38
C THR A 17 30.68 -6.35 -19.03
N ARG A 18 31.92 -6.75 -18.76
CA ARG A 18 33.04 -5.84 -18.42
C ARG A 18 33.17 -4.68 -19.41
N ALA A 19 32.82 -4.92 -20.68
CA ALA A 19 32.75 -3.92 -21.75
C ALA A 19 31.72 -2.81 -21.47
N ALA A 20 30.52 -3.12 -20.96
CA ALA A 20 29.51 -2.14 -20.60
C ALA A 20 29.97 -1.26 -19.41
N MET A 21 30.72 -1.85 -18.46
CA MET A 21 31.30 -1.11 -17.35
C MET A 21 32.39 -0.13 -17.84
N HIS A 22 33.28 -0.57 -18.74
CA HIS A 22 34.28 0.30 -19.34
C HIS A 22 33.68 1.40 -20.23
N ALA A 23 32.60 1.11 -20.97
CA ALA A 23 31.91 2.09 -21.80
C ALA A 23 31.33 3.25 -20.98
N ARG A 24 30.95 2.99 -19.71
CA ARG A 24 30.43 3.98 -18.77
C ARG A 24 31.51 4.76 -18.03
N ARG A 25 32.78 4.41 -18.18
CA ARG A 25 33.88 5.11 -17.49
C ARG A 25 34.20 6.45 -18.17
N LEU A 26 34.46 7.46 -17.34
CA LEU A 26 34.99 8.76 -17.77
C LEU A 26 36.50 8.63 -18.05
N CYS A 27 37.11 9.63 -18.68
CA CYS A 27 38.57 9.69 -18.72
C CYS A 27 39.12 10.09 -17.34
N ASP A 28 40.37 9.75 -17.05
CA ASP A 28 40.97 9.93 -15.72
C ASP A 28 40.91 11.40 -15.23
N SER A 29 41.10 12.36 -16.14
CA SER A 29 40.99 13.79 -15.82
C SER A 29 39.57 14.20 -15.46
N CYS A 30 38.57 13.74 -16.21
CA CYS A 30 37.15 14.01 -15.91
C CYS A 30 36.71 13.29 -14.64
N GLU A 31 37.21 12.08 -14.39
CA GLU A 31 36.95 11.31 -13.16
C GLU A 31 37.49 12.07 -11.94
N ALA A 32 38.73 12.58 -12.00
CA ALA A 32 39.33 13.39 -10.94
C ALA A 32 38.56 14.71 -10.72
N ASN A 33 38.17 15.41 -11.80
CA ASN A 33 37.38 16.64 -11.69
C ASN A 33 36.02 16.38 -11.03
N GLN A 34 35.33 15.29 -11.39
CA GLN A 34 34.07 14.92 -10.75
C GLN A 34 34.25 14.60 -9.27
N GLN A 35 35.27 13.81 -8.92
CA GLN A 35 35.59 13.50 -7.51
C GLN A 35 35.87 14.77 -6.70
N LEU A 36 36.62 15.72 -7.28
CA LEU A 36 36.89 17.00 -6.65
C LEU A 36 35.61 17.80 -6.41
N ILE A 37 34.72 17.89 -7.41
CA ILE A 37 33.42 18.56 -7.25
C ILE A 37 32.62 17.91 -6.12
N TYR A 38 32.55 16.58 -6.07
CA TYR A 38 31.83 15.88 -5.01
C TYR A 38 32.40 16.18 -3.62
N GLN A 39 33.71 16.21 -3.47
CA GLN A 39 34.37 16.55 -2.21
C GLN A 39 34.07 18.00 -1.81
N ILE A 40 34.19 18.96 -2.73
CA ILE A 40 33.87 20.36 -2.42
C ILE A 40 32.39 20.52 -2.04
N MET A 41 31.49 19.81 -2.72
CA MET A 41 30.07 19.85 -2.42
C MET A 41 29.72 19.18 -1.08
N SER A 42 30.44 18.13 -0.67
CA SER A 42 30.22 17.52 0.65
C SER A 42 30.61 18.47 1.78
N ASP A 43 31.68 19.24 1.58
CA ASP A 43 32.16 20.21 2.58
C ASP A 43 31.31 21.49 2.59
N TYR A 44 30.65 21.81 1.47
CA TYR A 44 29.79 22.98 1.33
C TYR A 44 28.47 22.84 2.11
N ILE A 45 27.91 21.63 2.18
CA ILE A 45 26.68 21.37 2.93
C ILE A 45 27.05 21.24 4.41
N ARG A 46 26.82 22.31 5.17
CA ARG A 46 27.08 22.40 6.60
C ARG A 46 26.13 21.49 7.41
N ASP A 47 26.44 21.33 8.70
CA ASP A 47 25.55 20.65 9.65
C ASP A 47 24.23 21.40 9.83
N GLU A 48 23.13 20.68 10.07
CA GLU A 48 21.78 21.26 10.27
C GLU A 48 21.67 22.23 11.46
N LYS A 49 22.65 22.19 12.38
CA LYS A 49 22.71 23.07 13.56
C LYS A 49 23.42 24.40 13.29
N ASP A 50 24.08 24.54 12.13
CA ASP A 50 24.76 25.77 11.75
C ASP A 50 23.70 26.83 11.34
N PRO A 51 23.78 28.07 11.85
CA PRO A 51 22.85 29.14 11.45
C PRO A 51 22.85 29.42 9.94
N GLU A 52 23.91 29.08 9.21
CA GLU A 52 24.03 29.26 7.76
C GLU A 52 23.50 28.07 6.94
N TYR A 53 23.05 26.97 7.57
CA TYR A 53 22.64 25.75 6.87
C TYR A 53 21.59 26.00 5.77
N GLN A 54 20.54 26.76 6.10
CA GLN A 54 19.47 27.07 5.15
C GLN A 54 20.00 27.83 3.93
N HIS A 55 20.89 28.80 4.16
CA HIS A 55 21.50 29.56 3.08
C HIS A 55 22.35 28.65 2.17
N SER A 56 23.14 27.74 2.75
CA SER A 56 23.94 26.77 1.99
C SER A 56 23.06 25.85 1.14
N ILE A 57 21.91 25.40 1.64
CA ILE A 57 20.99 24.55 0.86
C ILE A 57 20.36 25.34 -0.30
N GLU A 58 19.87 26.56 -0.04
CA GLU A 58 19.26 27.41 -1.06
C GLU A 58 20.23 27.78 -2.19
N THR A 59 21.51 27.93 -1.87
CA THR A 59 22.55 28.36 -2.82
C THR A 59 23.38 27.20 -3.39
N ALA A 60 23.17 25.96 -2.92
CA ALA A 60 23.92 24.77 -3.33
C ALA A 60 23.90 24.53 -4.84
N ASP A 61 22.75 24.65 -5.49
CA ASP A 61 22.62 24.41 -6.93
C ASP A 61 23.41 25.45 -7.75
N ALA A 62 23.33 26.72 -7.35
CA ALA A 62 24.08 27.80 -7.99
C ALA A 62 25.60 27.62 -7.78
N TYR A 63 26.02 27.19 -6.59
CA TYR A 63 27.42 26.91 -6.30
C TYR A 63 27.95 25.70 -7.10
N LYS A 64 27.16 24.62 -7.18
CA LYS A 64 27.46 23.46 -8.00
C LYS A 64 27.62 23.82 -9.48
N ALA A 65 26.75 24.69 -10.02
CA ALA A 65 26.88 25.15 -11.40
C ALA A 65 28.21 25.88 -11.65
N LYS A 66 28.63 26.75 -10.72
CA LYS A 66 29.95 27.43 -10.78
C LYS A 66 31.11 26.44 -10.70
N LEU A 67 30.99 25.37 -9.91
CA LEU A 67 32.02 24.32 -9.86
C LEU A 67 32.13 23.57 -11.18
N HIS A 68 31.01 23.25 -11.83
CA HIS A 68 31.02 22.63 -13.16
C HIS A 68 31.58 23.54 -14.25
N GLU A 69 31.38 24.86 -14.15
CA GLU A 69 32.02 25.84 -15.04
C GLU A 69 33.54 25.87 -14.87
N LYS A 70 34.03 25.82 -13.62
CA LYS A 70 35.47 25.81 -13.30
C LYS A 70 36.16 24.50 -13.64
N HIS A 71 35.46 23.38 -13.50
CA HIS A 71 35.97 22.04 -13.73
C HIS A 71 35.14 21.34 -14.80
N PRO A 72 35.23 21.80 -16.07
CA PRO A 72 34.43 21.26 -17.15
C PRO A 72 34.82 19.82 -17.46
N LEU A 73 33.86 19.09 -18.00
CA LEU A 73 34.10 17.79 -18.62
C LEU A 73 34.40 17.97 -20.10
N CYS A 74 35.10 17.01 -20.71
CA CYS A 74 35.19 16.97 -22.16
C CYS A 74 33.85 16.48 -22.77
N ASP A 75 33.58 16.88 -24.01
CA ASP A 75 32.32 16.58 -24.72
C ASP A 75 31.98 15.08 -24.72
N ALA A 76 32.99 14.22 -24.88
CA ALA A 76 32.82 12.78 -24.87
C ALA A 76 32.36 12.25 -23.51
N CYS A 77 32.87 12.81 -22.41
CA CYS A 77 32.46 12.43 -21.06
C CYS A 77 31.09 13.03 -20.70
N GLN A 78 30.83 14.25 -21.15
CA GLN A 78 29.53 14.90 -20.97
C GLN A 78 28.41 14.07 -21.62
N ALA A 79 28.60 13.67 -22.89
CA ALA A 79 27.63 12.84 -23.62
C ALA A 79 27.35 11.50 -22.92
N LYS A 80 28.37 10.88 -22.30
CA LYS A 80 28.19 9.65 -21.51
C LYS A 80 27.31 9.87 -20.28
N ILE A 81 27.54 10.96 -19.55
CA ILE A 81 26.75 11.30 -18.36
C ILE A 81 25.30 11.60 -18.78
N ASP A 82 25.09 12.38 -19.82
CA ASP A 82 23.76 12.71 -20.30
C ASP A 82 22.98 11.47 -20.72
N ALA A 83 23.64 10.52 -21.39
CA ALA A 83 23.05 9.22 -21.74
C ALA A 83 22.66 8.41 -20.48
N LEU A 84 23.50 8.39 -19.44
CA LEU A 84 23.20 7.71 -18.18
C LEU A 84 22.04 8.36 -17.43
N VAL A 85 22.00 9.70 -17.37
CA VAL A 85 20.91 10.45 -16.74
C VAL A 85 19.60 10.22 -17.48
N ALA A 86 19.63 10.21 -18.82
CA ALA A 86 18.46 9.89 -19.63
C ALA A 86 17.96 8.46 -19.39
N GLU A 87 18.86 7.47 -19.33
CA GLU A 87 18.55 6.07 -18.99
C GLU A 87 17.87 5.98 -17.61
N GLN A 88 18.46 6.61 -16.59
CA GLN A 88 17.91 6.63 -15.23
C GLN A 88 16.53 7.29 -15.18
N LYS A 89 16.35 8.43 -15.85
CA LYS A 89 15.08 9.14 -15.92
C LYS A 89 13.99 8.28 -16.58
N ALA A 90 14.32 7.57 -17.66
CA ALA A 90 13.39 6.66 -18.34
C ALA A 90 12.95 5.53 -17.41
N VAL A 91 13.87 4.92 -16.65
CA VAL A 91 13.55 3.87 -15.67
C VAL A 91 12.63 4.39 -14.56
N LEU A 92 12.90 5.60 -14.03
CA LEU A 92 12.05 6.20 -13.01
C LEU A 92 10.65 6.50 -13.53
N GLN A 93 10.53 7.05 -14.74
CA GLN A 93 9.25 7.32 -15.39
C GLN A 93 8.46 6.03 -15.64
N GLN A 94 9.13 4.97 -16.08
CA GLN A 94 8.48 3.67 -16.25
C GLN A 94 7.92 3.16 -14.93
N ARG A 95 8.69 3.22 -13.84
CA ARG A 95 8.20 2.80 -12.51
C ARG A 95 7.04 3.63 -12.02
N GLN A 96 7.05 4.93 -12.27
CA GLN A 96 5.92 5.79 -11.93
C GLN A 96 4.66 5.34 -12.68
N ARG A 97 4.77 5.00 -13.97
CA ARG A 97 3.66 4.46 -14.76
C ARG A 97 3.19 3.10 -14.24
N ASP A 98 4.11 2.20 -13.93
CA ASP A 98 3.76 0.88 -13.40
C ASP A 98 3.06 0.99 -12.04
N ALA A 99 3.52 1.91 -11.18
CA ALA A 99 2.91 2.18 -9.87
C ALA A 99 1.50 2.80 -10.01
N THR A 100 1.28 3.68 -10.98
CA THR A 100 -0.07 4.23 -11.24
C THR A 100 -1.00 3.17 -11.81
N MET A 101 -0.53 2.30 -12.71
CA MET A 101 -1.31 1.18 -13.23
C MET A 101 -1.63 0.14 -12.15
N SER A 102 -0.66 -0.23 -11.31
CA SER A 102 -0.90 -1.20 -10.22
C SER A 102 -1.87 -0.65 -9.16
N SER A 103 -1.82 0.66 -8.90
CA SER A 103 -2.77 1.32 -8.02
C SER A 103 -4.18 1.35 -8.60
N ALA A 104 -4.31 1.48 -9.92
CA ALA A 104 -5.60 1.37 -10.61
C ALA A 104 -6.16 -0.07 -10.58
N GLU A 105 -5.31 -1.08 -10.61
CA GLU A 105 -5.72 -2.49 -10.50
C GLU A 105 -6.14 -2.88 -9.07
N GLN A 106 -5.61 -2.19 -8.05
CA GLN A 106 -5.98 -2.38 -6.65
C GLN A 106 -7.24 -1.63 -6.21
N ILE A 107 -7.92 -0.88 -7.09
CA ILE A 107 -9.26 -0.38 -6.79
C ILE A 107 -10.10 -1.63 -6.48
N PRO A 108 -10.56 -1.83 -5.23
CA PRO A 108 -11.37 -2.98 -4.90
C PRO A 108 -12.55 -2.94 -5.84
N ARG A 109 -12.68 -3.94 -6.74
CA ARG A 109 -13.84 -4.04 -7.60
C ARG A 109 -15.03 -4.05 -6.66
N LEU A 110 -15.77 -2.94 -6.60
CA LEU A 110 -16.92 -2.85 -5.71
C LEU A 110 -17.78 -4.06 -6.03
N PRO A 111 -18.14 -4.89 -5.02
CA PRO A 111 -19.04 -5.99 -5.27
C PRO A 111 -20.26 -5.40 -5.97
N SER A 112 -20.64 -5.99 -7.10
CA SER A 112 -21.74 -5.49 -7.92
C SER A 112 -22.94 -5.25 -7.00
N LEU A 113 -23.54 -4.06 -7.08
CA LEU A 113 -24.73 -3.66 -6.32
C LEU A 113 -25.78 -4.78 -6.12
N PRO A 114 -26.11 -5.63 -7.12
CA PRO A 114 -27.05 -6.75 -6.92
C PRO A 114 -26.61 -7.77 -5.86
N VAL A 115 -25.32 -8.08 -5.73
CA VAL A 115 -24.81 -9.06 -4.76
C VAL A 115 -24.91 -8.50 -3.33
N CYS A 116 -24.69 -7.20 -3.16
CA CYS A 116 -24.87 -6.53 -1.87
C CYS A 116 -26.35 -6.51 -1.46
N LEU A 117 -27.24 -6.18 -2.40
CA LEU A 117 -28.69 -6.14 -2.18
C LEU A 117 -29.29 -7.53 -1.90
N CYS A 118 -28.87 -8.58 -2.61
CA CYS A 118 -29.34 -9.94 -2.34
C CYS A 118 -28.98 -10.39 -0.91
N ARG A 119 -27.78 -10.05 -0.44
CA ARG A 119 -27.34 -10.47 0.90
C ARG A 119 -28.10 -9.74 2.00
N THR A 120 -28.34 -8.44 1.85
CA THR A 120 -29.11 -7.68 2.86
C THR A 120 -30.59 -8.05 2.83
N THR A 121 -31.18 -8.28 1.66
CA THR A 121 -32.58 -8.70 1.54
C THR A 121 -32.83 -10.08 2.13
N LEU A 122 -31.96 -11.06 1.88
CA LEU A 122 -32.09 -12.40 2.47
C LEU A 122 -32.02 -12.36 4.01
N TRP A 123 -31.10 -11.56 4.55
CA TRP A 123 -30.99 -11.38 5.99
C TRP A 123 -32.27 -10.73 6.57
N SER A 124 -32.75 -9.65 5.96
CA SER A 124 -33.97 -8.96 6.40
C SER A 124 -35.21 -9.85 6.32
N LEU A 125 -35.36 -10.65 5.26
CA LEU A 125 -36.47 -11.59 5.10
C LEU A 125 -36.45 -12.69 6.16
N CYS A 126 -35.27 -13.21 6.50
CA CYS A 126 -35.11 -14.22 7.54
C CYS A 126 -35.53 -13.68 8.92
N HIS A 127 -35.06 -12.46 9.26
CA HIS A 127 -35.42 -11.80 10.52
C HIS A 127 -36.91 -11.42 10.58
N LEU A 128 -37.47 -10.91 9.48
CA LEU A 128 -38.89 -10.61 9.40
C LEU A 128 -39.74 -11.88 9.56
N GLY A 129 -39.37 -12.99 8.91
CA GLY A 129 -40.04 -14.28 9.08
C GLY A 129 -39.99 -14.79 10.53
N THR A 130 -38.82 -14.66 11.17
CA THR A 130 -38.64 -15.03 12.59
C THR A 130 -39.53 -14.17 13.49
N PHE A 131 -39.56 -12.86 13.26
CA PHE A 131 -40.40 -11.93 14.02
C PHE A 131 -41.90 -12.23 13.86
N LEU A 132 -42.35 -12.49 12.63
CA LEU A 132 -43.74 -12.88 12.35
C LEU A 132 -44.12 -14.20 13.03
N LEU A 133 -43.20 -15.17 13.07
CA LEU A 133 -43.41 -16.43 13.79
C LEU A 133 -43.59 -16.19 15.29
N CYS A 134 -42.75 -15.34 15.90
CA CYS A 134 -42.87 -14.97 17.31
C CYS A 134 -44.22 -14.27 17.59
N LEU A 135 -44.64 -13.34 16.74
CA LEU A 135 -45.95 -12.68 16.87
C LEU A 135 -47.11 -13.68 16.73
N TYR A 136 -47.01 -14.63 15.80
CA TYR A 136 -48.02 -15.66 15.59
C TYR A 136 -48.19 -16.54 16.84
N VAL A 137 -47.08 -17.02 17.43
CA VAL A 137 -47.09 -17.80 18.68
C VAL A 137 -47.64 -16.99 19.84
N HIS A 138 -47.35 -15.68 19.89
CA HIS A 138 -47.87 -14.81 20.95
C HIS A 138 -49.39 -14.59 20.83
N TYR A 139 -49.90 -14.43 19.61
CA TYR A 139 -51.32 -14.19 19.36
C TYR A 139 -52.17 -15.47 19.44
N TYR A 140 -51.61 -16.59 18.97
CA TYR A 140 -52.21 -17.92 19.06
C TYR A 140 -51.35 -18.79 19.99
N PRO A 141 -51.44 -18.56 21.32
CA PRO A 141 -50.68 -19.38 22.25
C PRO A 141 -51.09 -20.84 22.03
N PRO A 142 -50.14 -21.75 21.79
CA PRO A 142 -50.46 -23.15 21.58
C PRO A 142 -51.23 -23.64 22.81
N GLN A 143 -52.40 -24.23 22.58
CA GLN A 143 -53.15 -24.88 23.65
C GLN A 143 -52.35 -26.12 24.05
N TYR A 144 -51.53 -25.95 25.08
CA TYR A 144 -50.68 -27.00 25.59
C TYR A 144 -51.57 -28.13 26.10
N ARG A 145 -51.66 -29.20 25.31
CA ARG A 145 -52.32 -30.41 25.74
C ARG A 145 -51.35 -31.09 26.71
N GLU A 146 -51.77 -31.22 27.96
CA GLU A 146 -50.95 -31.72 29.07
C GLU A 146 -50.31 -33.10 28.82
N SER A 147 -50.81 -33.85 27.83
CA SER A 147 -50.25 -35.11 27.33
C SER A 147 -48.93 -35.00 26.56
N ASP A 148 -48.53 -33.81 26.10
CA ASP A 148 -47.31 -33.63 25.28
C ASP A 148 -46.08 -33.18 26.10
N ALA A 149 -46.24 -32.98 27.41
CA ALA A 149 -45.20 -32.53 28.34
C ALA A 149 -44.03 -33.49 28.54
N THR A 150 -44.18 -34.73 28.09
CA THR A 150 -43.16 -35.78 28.23
C THR A 150 -42.37 -36.02 26.94
N ASN A 151 -42.60 -35.24 25.87
CA ASN A 151 -41.93 -35.47 24.60
C ASN A 151 -40.51 -34.84 24.59
N PRO A 152 -39.42 -35.63 24.68
CA PRO A 152 -38.05 -35.15 24.90
C PRO A 152 -37.46 -34.36 23.71
N VAL A 153 -38.19 -34.25 22.61
CA VAL A 153 -37.76 -33.58 21.38
C VAL A 153 -37.71 -32.05 21.57
N TRP A 154 -38.66 -31.46 22.30
CA TRP A 154 -38.76 -30.01 22.46
C TRP A 154 -37.74 -29.43 23.45
N SER A 155 -37.40 -30.17 24.52
CA SER A 155 -36.36 -29.76 25.47
C SER A 155 -34.97 -29.76 24.83
N ASN A 156 -34.69 -30.74 23.98
CA ASN A 156 -33.43 -30.82 23.26
C ASN A 156 -33.30 -29.68 22.23
N PHE A 157 -34.37 -29.36 21.50
CA PHE A 157 -34.34 -28.29 20.49
C PHE A 157 -34.09 -26.90 21.10
N LEU A 158 -34.73 -26.58 22.23
CA LEU A 158 -34.50 -25.30 22.92
C LEU A 158 -33.09 -25.21 23.50
N SER A 159 -32.51 -26.32 23.97
CA SER A 159 -31.12 -26.34 24.45
C SER A 159 -30.11 -26.09 23.32
N GLU A 160 -30.33 -26.67 22.13
CA GLU A 160 -29.42 -26.48 20.99
C GLU A 160 -29.48 -25.07 20.41
N VAL A 161 -30.66 -24.43 20.36
CA VAL A 161 -30.80 -23.05 19.90
C VAL A 161 -30.09 -22.07 20.84
N VAL A 162 -30.17 -22.28 22.16
CA VAL A 162 -29.46 -21.46 23.16
C VAL A 162 -27.94 -21.65 23.05
N ILE A 163 -27.47 -22.88 22.84
CA ILE A 163 -26.04 -23.18 22.64
C ILE A 163 -25.53 -22.52 21.35
N TRP A 164 -26.28 -22.59 20.25
CA TRP A 164 -25.91 -21.91 19.00
C TRP A 164 -25.84 -20.39 19.14
N TYR A 165 -26.74 -19.79 19.92
CA TYR A 165 -26.75 -18.34 20.13
C TYR A 165 -25.59 -17.86 21.03
N GLN A 166 -25.17 -18.67 22.01
CA GLN A 166 -23.99 -18.38 22.84
C GLN A 166 -22.65 -18.72 22.15
N ALA A 167 -22.64 -19.63 21.18
CA ALA A 167 -21.42 -20.07 20.49
C ALA A 167 -20.93 -19.15 19.34
N GLN A 168 -21.52 -17.97 19.14
CA GLN A 168 -20.98 -16.96 18.20
C GLN A 168 -20.33 -15.73 18.89
N PRO A 169 -19.24 -15.86 19.66
CA PRO A 169 -18.48 -14.71 20.15
C PRO A 169 -17.60 -14.02 19.08
N GLY A 170 -17.71 -14.39 17.80
CA GLY A 170 -16.76 -13.95 16.75
C GLY A 170 -17.27 -12.93 15.72
N LEU A 171 -18.59 -12.70 15.57
CA LEU A 171 -19.10 -11.86 14.47
C LEU A 171 -19.08 -10.35 14.76
N LEU A 172 -19.22 -9.95 16.03
CA LEU A 172 -19.18 -8.55 16.45
C LEU A 172 -17.79 -7.88 16.30
N PRO A 173 -16.66 -8.48 16.70
CA PRO A 173 -15.35 -7.83 16.53
C PRO A 173 -14.90 -7.72 15.06
N ALA A 174 -15.35 -8.62 14.18
CA ALA A 174 -15.03 -8.57 12.76
C ALA A 174 -15.77 -7.43 12.02
N LEU A 175 -17.00 -7.11 12.42
CA LEU A 175 -17.74 -5.95 11.92
C LEU A 175 -17.16 -4.64 12.45
N ASP A 176 -16.74 -4.60 13.72
CA ASP A 176 -16.13 -3.41 14.32
C ASP A 176 -14.77 -3.06 13.67
N ALA A 177 -13.99 -4.08 13.31
CA ALA A 177 -12.75 -3.92 12.55
C ALA A 177 -12.96 -3.42 11.11
N LEU A 178 -14.09 -3.77 10.48
CA LEU A 178 -14.46 -3.31 9.14
C LEU A 178 -14.98 -1.87 9.14
N VAL A 179 -15.73 -1.46 10.17
CA VAL A 179 -16.23 -0.08 10.32
C VAL A 179 -15.09 0.88 10.64
N ARG A 180 -14.16 0.49 11.52
CA ARG A 180 -13.02 1.34 11.92
C ARG A 180 -12.01 1.58 10.79
N ARG A 181 -11.95 0.68 9.79
CA ARG A 181 -11.13 0.85 8.57
C ARG A 181 -11.72 1.78 7.52
N ARG A 182 -12.96 2.23 7.69
CA ARG A 182 -13.66 3.11 6.73
C ARG A 182 -13.72 4.58 7.15
N LEU A 183 -13.26 4.89 8.35
CA LEU A 183 -13.30 6.23 8.98
C LEU A 183 -11.90 6.86 9.16
N LEU A 184 -10.85 6.20 8.66
CA LEU A 184 -9.47 6.69 8.59
C LEU A 184 -8.99 6.60 7.15
#